data_AF-A0A8S8XZX8-F1
#
_entry.id   AF-A0A8S8XZX8-F1
#
_cell.length_a   1.000
_cell.length_b   1.000
_cell.length_c   1.000
_cell.angle_alpha   90.00
_cell.angle_beta   90.00
_cell.angle_gamma   90.00
#
_symmetry.space_group_name_H-M   'P 1'
#
loop_
_entity.id
_entity.type
_entity.pdbx_description
1 polymer ?
#
loop_
_entity_poly.entity_id
_entity_poly.type
_entity_poly.pdbx_seq_one_letter_code
_entity_poly.pdbx_strand_id
1 'polypeptide(L)'
;MLNFELERGQLSNFQLRLVDRHSMAHSLEVRVPFLGKYHRKESYRLPNKWRLPVNGLEKAALRSAARLTELPKQITDRPKLPAGTATSPNQLNSFLNEYDNYSRDLSKHYKKFTKVLDKQRDMALGLGLFEALHIIEPHHKRNNYSIESLIEEVLA
;
A
#
# COMPACT_ATOMS: atom_id res chain seq x y z
N MET A 1 8.70 -9.55 -14.54
CA MET A 1 8.01 -8.61 -13.63
C MET A 1 6.56 -9.01 -13.36
N LEU A 2 5.71 -9.26 -14.37
CA LEU A 2 4.29 -9.62 -14.14
C LEU A 2 4.08 -10.97 -13.42
N ASN A 3 4.94 -11.96 -13.65
CA ASN A 3 4.81 -13.28 -13.02
C ASN A 3 5.08 -13.25 -11.50
N PHE A 4 5.99 -12.37 -11.06
CA PHE A 4 6.32 -12.21 -9.64
C PHE A 4 5.09 -11.76 -8.83
N GLU A 5 4.37 -10.76 -9.34
CA GLU A 5 3.17 -10.20 -8.70
C GLU A 5 2.00 -11.22 -8.63
N LEU A 6 1.88 -12.07 -9.66
CA LEU A 6 0.81 -13.05 -9.76
C LEU A 6 1.09 -14.32 -8.97
N GLU A 7 2.33 -14.83 -9.00
CA GLU A 7 2.69 -16.13 -8.42
C GLU A 7 3.18 -16.04 -6.98
N ARG A 8 3.62 -14.87 -6.51
CA ARG A 8 4.06 -14.68 -5.12
C ARG A 8 3.03 -14.01 -4.22
N GLY A 9 1.77 -13.98 -4.66
CA GLY A 9 0.64 -13.55 -3.84
C GLY A 9 0.55 -12.04 -3.62
N GLN A 10 1.22 -11.20 -4.40
CA GLN A 10 1.08 -9.74 -4.25
C GLN A 10 -0.36 -9.28 -4.57
N LEU A 11 -0.99 -9.88 -5.58
CA LEU A 11 -2.40 -9.61 -5.87
C LEU A 11 -3.33 -10.18 -4.78
N SER A 12 -3.21 -11.47 -4.43
CA SER A 12 -4.14 -12.15 -3.50
C SER A 12 -3.93 -11.76 -2.04
N ASN A 13 -2.67 -11.75 -1.58
CA ASN A 13 -2.31 -11.61 -0.17
C ASN A 13 -2.11 -10.16 0.24
N PHE A 14 -1.87 -9.26 -0.71
CA PHE A 14 -1.73 -7.82 -0.44
C PHE A 14 -2.90 -7.02 -1.01
N GLN A 15 -2.97 -6.81 -2.33
CA GLN A 15 -3.91 -5.85 -2.93
C GLN A 15 -5.38 -6.20 -2.68
N LEU A 16 -5.79 -7.44 -2.96
CA LEU A 16 -7.19 -7.87 -2.80
C LEU A 16 -7.56 -8.00 -1.31
N ARG A 17 -6.67 -8.59 -0.50
CA ARG A 17 -6.89 -8.72 0.94
C ARG A 17 -7.09 -7.36 1.61
N LEU A 18 -6.32 -6.34 1.21
CA LEU A 18 -6.47 -4.99 1.73
C LEU A 18 -7.86 -4.44 1.41
N VAL A 19 -8.25 -4.38 0.13
CA VAL A 19 -9.53 -3.81 -0.27
C VAL A 19 -10.70 -4.56 0.38
N ASP A 20 -10.67 -5.89 0.34
CA ASP A 20 -11.74 -6.75 0.86
C ASP A 20 -11.93 -6.59 2.37
N ARG A 21 -10.86 -6.65 3.17
CA ARG A 21 -10.97 -6.50 4.62
C ARG A 21 -11.44 -5.11 5.04
N HIS A 22 -10.94 -4.06 4.40
CA HIS A 22 -11.34 -2.69 4.74
C HIS A 22 -12.78 -2.42 4.32
N SER A 23 -13.22 -2.88 3.14
CA SER A 23 -14.60 -2.66 2.72
C SER A 23 -15.59 -3.49 3.53
N MET A 24 -15.27 -4.75 3.82
CA MET A 24 -16.14 -5.64 4.62
C MET A 24 -16.24 -5.21 6.08
N ALA A 25 -15.21 -4.56 6.65
CA ALA A 25 -15.31 -3.92 7.96
C ALA A 25 -16.39 -2.82 8.02
N HIS A 26 -16.80 -2.31 6.85
CA HIS A 26 -17.89 -1.35 6.69
C HIS A 26 -19.12 -1.95 5.98
N SER A 27 -19.24 -3.29 5.94
CA SER A 27 -20.33 -4.00 5.25
C SER A 27 -20.48 -3.65 3.76
N LEU A 28 -19.38 -3.27 3.11
CA LEU A 28 -19.34 -2.93 1.69
C LEU A 28 -18.68 -4.06 0.87
N GLU A 29 -19.41 -4.59 -0.10
CA GLU A 29 -18.85 -5.49 -1.13
C GLU A 29 -18.25 -4.66 -2.27
N VAL A 30 -16.92 -4.62 -2.36
CA VAL A 30 -16.22 -3.93 -3.46
C VAL A 30 -15.88 -4.94 -4.56
N ARG A 31 -16.25 -4.60 -5.80
CA ARG A 31 -15.94 -5.42 -6.99
C ARG A 31 -14.77 -4.87 -7.77
N VAL A 32 -14.03 -5.76 -8.43
CA VAL A 32 -12.86 -5.41 -9.26
C VAL A 32 -13.08 -5.87 -10.71
N PRO A 33 -13.75 -5.07 -11.56
CA PRO A 33 -14.11 -5.47 -12.93
C PRO A 33 -12.93 -5.93 -13.80
N PHE A 34 -11.76 -5.31 -13.62
CA PHE A 34 -10.54 -5.65 -14.36
C PHE A 34 -10.00 -7.06 -14.07
N LEU A 35 -10.43 -7.71 -12.99
CA LEU A 35 -10.05 -9.10 -12.67
C LEU A 35 -11.09 -10.14 -13.12
N GLY A 36 -12.15 -9.70 -13.81
CA GLY A 36 -13.14 -10.60 -14.39
C GLY A 36 -12.50 -11.62 -15.35
N LYS A 37 -12.99 -12.88 -15.32
CA LYS A 37 -12.46 -14.00 -16.11
C LYS A 37 -12.25 -13.66 -17.59
N TYR A 38 -13.26 -13.06 -18.22
CA TYR A 38 -13.24 -12.69 -19.63
C TYR A 38 -12.27 -11.53 -19.91
N HIS A 39 -12.32 -10.48 -19.10
CA HIS A 39 -11.41 -9.33 -19.24
C HIS A 39 -9.95 -9.75 -19.11
N ARG A 40 -9.63 -10.61 -18.13
CA ARG A 40 -8.29 -11.18 -17.99
C ARG A 40 -7.92 -11.96 -19.25
N LYS A 41 -8.75 -12.92 -19.66
CA LYS A 41 -8.49 -13.77 -20.83
C LYS A 41 -8.10 -12.95 -22.07
N GLU A 42 -8.83 -11.87 -22.36
CA GLU A 42 -8.49 -11.00 -23.50
C GLU A 42 -7.25 -10.13 -23.23
N SER A 43 -7.11 -9.57 -22.03
CA SER A 43 -5.95 -8.76 -21.67
C SER A 43 -4.62 -9.52 -21.72
N TYR A 44 -4.62 -10.82 -21.39
CA TYR A 44 -3.43 -11.67 -21.48
C TYR A 44 -2.96 -11.91 -22.93
N ARG A 45 -3.85 -11.76 -23.91
CA ARG A 45 -3.53 -11.93 -25.34
C ARG A 45 -3.00 -10.66 -26.00
N LEU A 46 -3.10 -9.51 -25.33
CA LEU A 46 -2.64 -8.25 -25.88
C LEU A 46 -1.12 -8.24 -26.09
N PRO A 47 -0.62 -7.85 -27.28
CA PRO A 47 0.80 -7.64 -27.50
C PRO A 47 1.40 -6.63 -26.52
N ASN A 48 2.66 -6.82 -26.12
CA ASN A 48 3.31 -5.98 -25.11
C ASN A 48 3.30 -4.47 -25.45
N LYS A 49 3.44 -4.11 -26.73
CA LYS A 49 3.34 -2.71 -27.19
C LYS A 49 2.04 -2.00 -26.79
N TRP A 50 0.95 -2.75 -26.61
CA TRP A 50 -0.35 -2.23 -26.19
C TRP A 50 -0.50 -2.13 -24.67
N ARG A 51 0.39 -2.79 -23.91
CA ARG A 51 0.43 -2.76 -22.45
C ARG A 51 1.44 -1.71 -21.96
N LEU A 52 2.60 -1.68 -22.58
CA LEU A 52 3.71 -0.78 -22.29
C LEU A 52 4.43 -0.46 -23.62
N PRO A 53 4.05 0.62 -24.33
CA PRO A 53 4.72 1.01 -25.57
C PRO A 53 6.14 1.51 -25.29
N VAL A 54 7.00 1.48 -26.30
CA VAL A 54 8.39 2.00 -26.22
C VAL A 54 8.39 3.52 -25.94
N ASN A 55 7.48 4.23 -26.62
CA ASN A 55 7.27 5.67 -26.45
C ASN A 55 5.80 5.91 -26.06
N GLY A 56 5.57 6.83 -25.11
CA GLY A 56 4.24 7.21 -24.65
C GLY A 56 3.82 6.56 -23.32
N LEU A 57 2.52 6.62 -23.03
CA LEU A 57 1.99 6.20 -21.72
C LEU A 57 1.71 4.70 -21.65
N GLU A 58 1.86 4.14 -20.45
CA GLU A 58 1.46 2.78 -20.13
C GLU A 58 -0.04 2.55 -20.33
N LYS A 59 -0.46 1.28 -20.43
CA LYS A 59 -1.85 0.85 -20.64
C LYS A 59 -2.46 1.42 -21.94
N ALA A 60 -1.68 1.48 -23.01
CA ALA A 60 -2.07 2.07 -24.28
C ALA A 60 -3.41 1.53 -24.84
N ALA A 61 -3.68 0.22 -24.75
CA ALA A 61 -4.97 -0.36 -25.16
C ALA A 61 -6.14 0.17 -24.31
N LEU A 62 -5.99 0.21 -22.98
CA LEU A 62 -7.02 0.73 -22.08
C LEU A 62 -7.28 2.21 -22.35
N ARG A 63 -6.23 3.01 -22.54
CA ARG A 63 -6.36 4.43 -22.86
C ARG A 63 -7.05 4.63 -24.21
N SER A 64 -6.70 3.84 -25.22
CA SER A 64 -7.34 3.89 -26.54
C SER A 64 -8.82 3.54 -26.46
N ALA A 65 -9.19 2.49 -25.71
CA ALA A 65 -10.59 2.15 -25.47
C ALA A 65 -11.33 3.23 -24.67
N ALA A 66 -10.69 3.82 -23.65
CA ALA A 66 -11.28 4.87 -22.84
C ALA A 66 -11.55 6.16 -23.64
N ARG A 67 -10.73 6.48 -24.66
CA ARG A 67 -10.98 7.62 -25.58
C ARG A 67 -12.21 7.43 -26.47
N LEU A 68 -12.73 6.21 -26.59
CA LEU A 68 -13.99 5.94 -27.30
C LEU A 68 -15.23 6.22 -26.43
N THR A 69 -15.03 6.53 -25.15
CA THR A 69 -16.09 6.93 -24.21
C THR A 69 -16.20 8.44 -24.12
N GLU A 70 -17.14 8.94 -23.32
CA GLU A 70 -17.32 10.38 -23.05
C GLU A 70 -16.30 10.95 -22.05
N LEU A 71 -15.29 10.18 -21.65
CA LEU A 71 -14.25 10.65 -20.71
C LEU A 71 -13.38 11.76 -21.35
N PRO A 72 -13.15 12.89 -20.66
CA PRO A 72 -12.27 13.95 -21.15
C PRO A 72 -10.84 13.46 -21.44
N LYS A 73 -10.18 14.06 -22.44
CA LYS A 73 -8.78 13.76 -22.79
C LYS A 73 -7.83 13.93 -21.61
N GLN A 74 -8.05 14.95 -20.78
CA GLN A 74 -7.27 15.18 -19.56
C GLN A 74 -7.32 14.01 -18.55
N ILE A 75 -8.33 13.13 -18.63
CA ILE A 75 -8.45 11.93 -17.82
C ILE A 75 -7.84 10.72 -18.54
N THR A 76 -8.20 10.49 -19.80
CA THR A 76 -7.74 9.32 -20.58
C THR A 76 -6.24 9.37 -20.89
N ASP A 77 -5.66 10.56 -20.95
CA ASP A 77 -4.24 10.80 -21.21
C ASP A 77 -3.46 11.22 -19.95
N ARG A 78 -4.08 11.17 -18.77
CA ARG A 78 -3.40 11.48 -17.51
C ARG A 78 -2.30 10.45 -17.21
N PRO A 79 -1.05 10.87 -16.92
CA PRO A 79 0.00 9.95 -16.46
C PRO A 79 -0.42 9.23 -15.17
N LYS A 80 -0.01 7.97 -15.01
CA LYS A 80 -0.27 7.24 -13.76
C LYS A 80 0.46 7.93 -12.61
N LEU A 81 -0.28 8.29 -11.56
CA LEU A 81 0.32 8.67 -10.30
C LEU A 81 0.76 7.43 -9.49
N PRO A 82 1.89 7.51 -8.78
CA PRO A 82 2.23 6.53 -7.76
C PRO A 82 1.16 6.54 -6.65
N ALA A 83 0.88 5.36 -6.10
CA ALA A 83 -0.03 5.20 -4.96
C ALA A 83 0.79 5.15 -3.66
N GLY A 84 0.15 5.40 -2.51
CA GLY A 84 0.78 5.28 -1.18
C GLY A 84 1.23 6.63 -0.64
N THR A 85 2.51 6.75 -0.26
CA THR A 85 3.06 8.00 0.30
C THR A 85 2.88 9.20 -0.64
N ALA A 86 2.92 8.96 -1.95
CA ALA A 86 2.72 10.00 -2.96
C ALA A 86 1.27 10.50 -3.08
N THR A 87 0.28 9.75 -2.59
CA THR A 87 -1.12 10.19 -2.60
C THR A 87 -1.50 11.07 -1.42
N SER A 88 -0.80 10.94 -0.28
CA SER A 88 -1.04 11.74 0.93
C SER A 88 0.26 12.12 1.66
N PRO A 89 1.22 12.77 0.98
CA PRO A 89 2.56 12.99 1.54
C PRO A 89 2.54 13.86 2.80
N ASN A 90 1.66 14.87 2.85
CA ASN A 90 1.58 15.79 3.98
C ASN A 90 1.05 15.10 5.24
N GLN A 91 0.08 14.20 5.12
CA GLN A 91 -0.48 13.48 6.27
C GLN A 91 0.58 12.57 6.92
N LEU A 92 1.32 11.82 6.10
CA LEU A 92 2.39 10.97 6.60
C LEU A 92 3.51 11.80 7.22
N ASN A 93 3.93 12.89 6.58
CA ASN A 93 4.98 13.75 7.13
C ASN A 93 4.57 14.37 8.47
N SER A 94 3.33 14.86 8.60
CA SER A 94 2.83 15.36 9.87
C SER A 94 2.86 14.29 10.96
N PHE A 95 2.37 13.09 10.65
CA PHE A 95 2.40 11.95 11.56
C PHE A 95 3.83 11.59 12.00
N LEU A 96 4.77 11.47 11.06
CA LEU A 96 6.16 11.13 11.39
C LEU A 96 6.87 12.22 12.20
N ASN A 97 6.47 13.49 12.03
CA ASN A 97 7.03 14.59 12.80
C ASN A 97 6.45 14.64 14.22
N GLU A 98 5.17 14.31 14.39
CA GLU A 98 4.52 14.20 15.70
C GLU A 98 5.18 13.12 16.57
N TYR A 99 5.53 11.98 15.98
CA TYR A 99 6.11 10.82 16.67
C TYR A 99 7.64 10.68 16.48
N ASP A 100 8.36 11.75 16.13
CA ASP A 100 9.80 11.68 15.80
C ASP A 100 10.65 11.19 16.99
N ASN A 101 10.31 11.61 18.21
CA ASN A 101 11.02 11.18 19.42
C ASN A 101 10.91 9.66 19.62
N TYR A 102 9.69 9.14 19.57
CA TYR A 102 9.43 7.70 19.67
C TYR A 102 10.12 6.90 18.56
N SER A 103 10.15 7.43 17.33
CA SER A 103 10.88 6.81 16.23
C SER A 103 12.39 6.67 16.52
N ARG A 104 13.02 7.69 17.13
CA ARG A 104 14.44 7.65 17.50
C ARG A 104 14.70 6.66 18.63
N ASP A 105 13.81 6.60 19.62
CA ASP A 105 13.96 5.69 20.75
C ASP A 105 13.77 4.24 20.34
N LEU A 106 12.79 3.95 19.47
CA LEU A 106 12.63 2.63 18.85
C LEU A 106 13.85 2.23 18.01
N SER A 107 14.43 3.16 17.25
CA SER A 107 15.63 2.88 16.45
C SER A 107 16.81 2.44 17.32
N LYS A 108 16.97 3.04 18.51
CA LYS A 108 17.98 2.64 19.51
C LYS A 108 17.61 1.33 20.21
N HIS A 109 16.33 1.10 20.49
CA HIS A 109 15.83 -0.14 21.09
C HIS A 109 16.20 -1.35 20.21
N TYR A 110 15.96 -1.26 18.90
CA TYR A 110 16.33 -2.29 17.92
C TYR A 110 17.81 -2.24 17.50
N LYS A 111 18.71 -2.50 18.45
CA LYS A 111 20.19 -2.39 18.30
C LYS A 111 20.78 -3.01 17.03
N LYS A 112 20.22 -4.13 16.56
CA LYS A 112 20.69 -4.84 15.34
C LYS A 112 20.38 -4.07 14.06
N PHE A 113 19.33 -3.25 14.06
CA PHE A 113 18.80 -2.56 12.88
C PHE A 113 18.92 -1.03 12.95
N THR A 114 19.47 -0.47 14.04
CA THR A 114 19.57 0.98 14.29
C THR A 114 20.04 1.77 13.07
N LYS A 115 21.13 1.34 12.40
CA LYS A 115 21.66 2.04 11.22
C LYS A 115 20.65 2.21 10.07
N VAL A 116 19.73 1.25 9.92
CA VAL A 116 18.69 1.28 8.89
C VAL A 116 17.50 2.10 9.38
N LEU A 117 17.06 1.86 10.62
CA LEU A 117 15.90 2.50 11.21
C LEU A 117 16.07 4.00 11.45
N ASP A 118 17.28 4.46 11.77
CA ASP A 118 17.60 5.90 11.91
C ASP A 118 17.30 6.69 10.62
N LYS A 119 17.32 6.03 9.46
CA LYS A 119 17.03 6.63 8.15
C LYS A 119 15.59 6.38 7.68
N GLN A 120 14.82 5.59 8.42
CA GLN A 120 13.50 5.10 8.05
C GLN A 120 12.55 5.18 9.26
N ARG A 121 12.15 6.41 9.57
CA ARG A 121 11.30 6.72 10.74
C ARG A 121 9.98 5.96 10.74
N ASP A 122 9.37 5.86 9.56
CA ASP A 122 8.17 5.08 9.31
C ASP A 122 8.35 3.59 9.64
N MET A 123 9.50 3.01 9.28
CA MET A 123 9.81 1.62 9.59
C MET A 123 10.05 1.41 11.09
N ALA A 124 10.72 2.34 11.76
CA ALA A 124 10.95 2.25 13.21
C ALA A 124 9.63 2.23 13.98
N LEU A 125 8.73 3.19 13.70
CA LEU A 125 7.40 3.24 14.29
C LEU A 125 6.57 2.01 13.93
N GLY A 126 6.58 1.60 12.66
CA GLY A 126 5.83 0.42 12.20
C GLY A 126 6.27 -0.87 12.89
N LEU A 127 7.58 -1.04 13.14
CA LEU A 127 8.11 -2.21 13.84
C LEU A 127 7.70 -2.21 15.32
N GLY A 128 7.77 -1.06 15.99
CA GLY A 128 7.31 -0.90 17.38
C GLY A 128 5.82 -1.23 17.52
N LEU A 129 4.97 -0.62 16.68
CA LEU A 129 3.53 -0.90 16.68
C LEU A 129 3.22 -2.38 16.38
N PHE A 130 3.96 -2.99 15.46
CA PHE A 130 3.82 -4.40 15.17
C PHE A 130 4.13 -5.27 16.40
N GLU A 131 5.25 -5.00 17.07
CA GLU A 131 5.68 -5.73 18.26
C GLU A 131 4.67 -5.59 19.41
N ALA A 132 4.23 -4.36 19.70
CA ALA A 132 3.20 -4.12 20.70
C ALA A 132 1.93 -4.93 20.41
N LEU A 133 1.38 -4.80 19.21
CA LEU A 133 0.07 -5.36 18.86
C LEU A 133 0.06 -6.89 18.68
N HIS A 134 1.20 -7.48 18.31
CA HIS A 134 1.25 -8.89 17.87
C HIS A 134 2.17 -9.77 18.69
N ILE A 135 3.14 -9.21 19.43
CA ILE A 135 4.18 -9.98 20.13
C ILE A 135 4.02 -9.86 21.65
N ILE A 136 3.88 -8.65 22.18
CA ILE A 136 3.88 -8.42 23.63
C ILE A 136 2.54 -8.84 24.25
N GLU A 137 1.46 -8.13 23.91
CA GLU A 137 0.13 -8.42 24.45
C GLU A 137 -0.88 -8.70 23.33
N PRO A 138 -1.62 -9.83 23.39
CA PRO A 138 -2.66 -10.14 22.43
C PRO A 138 -3.73 -9.05 22.37
N HIS A 139 -4.11 -8.64 21.15
CA HIS A 139 -5.11 -7.61 20.89
C HIS A 139 -6.41 -7.76 21.71
N HIS A 140 -6.92 -8.96 21.97
CA HIS A 140 -8.19 -9.14 22.70
C HIS A 140 -8.12 -8.81 24.21
N LYS A 141 -6.93 -8.60 24.77
CA LYS A 141 -6.73 -8.23 26.18
C LYS A 141 -6.46 -6.74 26.39
N ARG A 142 -6.18 -6.00 25.31
CA ARG A 142 -5.83 -4.58 25.35
C ARG A 142 -7.05 -3.68 25.49
N ASN A 143 -6.91 -2.69 26.37
CA ASN A 143 -7.89 -1.63 26.60
C ASN A 143 -7.47 -0.27 26.01
N ASN A 144 -6.17 -0.05 25.76
CA ASN A 144 -5.64 1.18 25.15
C ASN A 144 -4.86 0.87 23.87
N TYR A 145 -5.11 1.67 22.83
CA TYR A 145 -4.50 1.57 21.50
C TYR A 145 -3.90 2.89 21.03
N SER A 146 -3.69 3.86 21.95
CA SER A 146 -2.95 5.06 21.61
C SER A 146 -1.52 4.69 21.21
N ILE A 147 -0.96 5.43 20.26
CA ILE A 147 0.36 5.13 19.70
C ILE A 147 1.44 5.25 20.78
N GLU A 148 1.31 6.24 21.64
CA GLU A 148 2.18 6.49 22.80
C GLU A 148 2.18 5.26 23.72
N SER A 149 0.99 4.80 24.12
CA SER A 149 0.86 3.64 25.01
C SER A 149 1.42 2.36 24.38
N LEU A 150 1.22 2.15 23.09
CA LEU A 150 1.74 0.98 22.38
C LEU A 150 3.27 1.01 22.29
N ILE A 151 3.86 2.17 21.99
CA ILE A 151 5.30 2.30 21.85
C ILE A 151 5.99 2.26 23.22
N GLU A 152 5.42 2.90 24.25
CA GLU A 152 5.97 2.87 25.60
C GLU A 152 6.09 1.46 26.16
N GLU A 153 5.14 0.58 25.84
CA GLU A 153 5.21 -0.83 26.22
C GLU A 153 6.38 -1.58 25.58
N VAL A 154 6.74 -1.24 24.34
CA VAL A 154 7.92 -1.81 23.67
C VAL A 154 9.21 -1.27 24.28
N LEU A 155 9.20 -0.01 24.73
CA LEU A 155 10.37 0.66 25.28
C LEU A 155 10.60 0.40 26.78
N ALA A 156 9.61 -0.18 27.48
CA ALA A 156 9.68 -0.54 28.89
C ALA A 156 10.67 -1.69 29.18
#